data_AF-A0A7J9PXW2-F1
#
_entry.id   AF-A0A7J9PXW2-F1
#
_cell.length_a   1.000
_cell.length_b   1.000
_cell.length_c   1.000
_cell.angle_alpha   90.00
_cell.angle_beta   90.00
_cell.angle_gamma   90.00
#
_symmetry.space_group_name_H-M   'P 1'
#
loop_
_entity.id
_entity.type
_entity.pdbx_description
1 polymer ?
#
loop_
_entity_poly.entity_id
_entity_poly.type
_entity_poly.pdbx_seq_one_letter_code
_entity_poly.pdbx_strand_id
1 'polypeptide(L)'
;ELITCKDKQRKRLEKEYLLLLPKLGYTHHIHHYTVEGILSVEKNDKTTIEDDLKGLAKKTNQKKTVFVIHSPPWNTNLDMVYPDGAHIGSKAVREFIERKQPLLTLHGHAHESFEITGQFNEVIGKTISINPGSEYDKDKLNAVIFDVYNLKHIRHIKVEG
;
A
#
# COMPACT_ATOMS: atom_id res chain seq x y z
N GLU A 1 4.79 -1.63 -22.46
CA GLU A 1 5.90 -1.28 -21.54
C GLU A 1 5.32 -0.71 -20.23
N LEU A 2 6.16 -0.53 -19.20
CA LEU A 2 5.77 0.23 -18.01
C LEU A 2 6.02 1.72 -18.24
N ILE A 3 5.00 2.53 -17.98
CA ILE A 3 4.98 3.94 -18.37
C ILE A 3 5.78 4.75 -17.35
N THR A 4 6.91 5.30 -17.78
CA THR A 4 7.79 6.06 -16.88
C THR A 4 7.16 7.41 -16.51
N CYS A 5 7.54 7.93 -15.34
CA CYS A 5 6.92 9.10 -14.70
C CYS A 5 6.90 10.39 -15.56
N LYS A 6 7.77 10.48 -16.59
CA LYS A 6 7.98 11.66 -17.45
C LYS A 6 7.19 11.64 -18.77
N ASP A 7 6.44 10.59 -19.09
CA ASP A 7 5.81 10.43 -20.40
C ASP A 7 4.57 11.34 -20.62
N LYS A 8 4.42 11.89 -21.83
CA LYS A 8 3.17 12.55 -22.28
C LYS A 8 2.00 11.56 -22.34
N GLN A 9 2.26 10.29 -22.64
CA GLN A 9 1.25 9.22 -22.61
C GLN A 9 0.66 9.04 -21.20
N ARG A 10 1.47 9.17 -20.14
CA ARG A 10 0.99 9.13 -18.74
C ARG A 10 -0.08 10.19 -18.50
N LYS A 11 0.16 11.46 -18.86
CA LYS A 11 -0.83 12.54 -18.67
C LYS A 11 -2.14 12.29 -19.42
N ARG A 12 -2.07 11.62 -20.58
CA ARG A 12 -3.26 11.20 -21.33
C ARG A 12 -4.02 10.09 -20.60
N LEU A 13 -3.33 9.05 -20.17
CA LEU A 13 -3.93 7.90 -19.47
C LEU A 13 -4.46 8.26 -18.08
N GLU A 14 -3.77 9.14 -17.34
CA GLU A 14 -4.31 9.74 -16.11
C GLU A 14 -5.63 10.45 -16.40
N LYS A 15 -5.71 11.26 -17.47
CA LYS A 15 -6.95 11.94 -17.85
C LYS A 15 -8.06 10.97 -18.26
N GLU A 16 -7.74 9.91 -19.00
CA GLU A 16 -8.70 8.85 -19.39
C GLU A 16 -9.18 8.04 -18.17
N TYR A 17 -8.29 7.72 -17.23
CA TYR A 17 -8.61 7.03 -15.97
C TYR A 17 -9.48 7.90 -15.05
N LEU A 18 -9.15 9.19 -14.89
CA LEU A 18 -9.95 10.17 -14.15
C LEU A 18 -11.36 10.36 -14.71
N LEU A 19 -11.60 10.09 -16.00
CA LEU A 19 -12.93 10.10 -16.63
C LEU A 19 -13.72 8.79 -16.44
N LEU A 20 -13.04 7.68 -16.11
CA LEU A 20 -13.66 6.40 -15.79
C LEU A 20 -14.09 6.31 -14.33
N LEU A 21 -13.32 6.93 -13.43
CA LEU A 21 -13.55 6.91 -11.99
C LEU A 21 -14.99 7.34 -11.58
N PRO A 22 -15.58 8.44 -12.10
CA PRO A 22 -16.99 8.83 -11.91
C PRO A 22 -18.08 7.79 -12.24
N LYS A 23 -17.71 6.65 -12.81
CA LYS A 23 -18.63 5.57 -13.19
C LYS A 23 -18.49 4.34 -12.29
N LEU A 24 -17.64 4.41 -11.25
CA LEU A 24 -17.28 3.28 -10.37
C LEU A 24 -17.84 3.40 -8.94
N GLY A 25 -18.39 4.55 -8.52
CA GLY A 25 -19.39 4.65 -7.45
C GLY A 25 -18.91 5.10 -6.06
N TYR A 26 -18.10 6.16 -5.93
CA TYR A 26 -17.56 6.65 -4.64
C TYR A 26 -17.18 8.15 -4.68
N THR A 27 -16.39 8.70 -3.73
CA THR A 27 -15.87 10.10 -3.80
C THR A 27 -14.56 10.34 -3.01
N HIS A 28 -13.56 10.97 -3.64
CA HIS A 28 -12.49 11.76 -3.00
C HIS A 28 -12.00 12.88 -3.91
N HIS A 29 -11.32 13.89 -3.37
CA HIS A 29 -10.77 15.01 -4.14
C HIS A 29 -9.25 15.08 -4.00
N ILE A 30 -8.53 15.00 -5.12
CA ILE A 30 -7.08 15.15 -5.21
C ILE A 30 -6.80 16.41 -6.03
N HIS A 31 -6.51 17.52 -5.35
CA HIS A 31 -6.41 18.86 -5.93
C HIS A 31 -7.67 19.21 -6.76
N HIS A 32 -7.54 19.43 -8.06
CA HIS A 32 -8.63 19.73 -8.99
C HIS A 32 -9.23 18.49 -9.70
N TYR A 33 -8.95 17.28 -9.19
CA TYR A 33 -9.46 16.02 -9.73
C TYR A 33 -10.30 15.27 -8.70
N THR A 34 -11.51 14.84 -9.08
CA THR A 34 -12.37 14.00 -8.24
C THR A 34 -12.14 12.52 -8.57
N VAL A 35 -11.71 11.75 -7.57
CA VAL A 35 -11.44 10.31 -7.61
C VAL A 35 -12.24 9.60 -6.53
N GLU A 36 -13.46 9.21 -6.87
CA GLU A 36 -13.63 7.83 -7.34
C GLU A 36 -13.03 6.72 -6.44
N GLY A 37 -13.33 6.66 -5.14
CA GLY A 37 -13.14 5.41 -4.35
C GLY A 37 -12.01 5.41 -3.35
N ILE A 38 -11.19 6.45 -3.37
CA ILE A 38 -10.12 6.62 -2.39
C ILE A 38 -10.74 7.24 -1.12
N LEU A 39 -10.20 6.91 0.05
CA LEU A 39 -10.50 7.60 1.30
C LEU A 39 -9.19 8.04 1.93
N SER A 40 -9.04 9.34 2.18
CA SER A 40 -7.95 9.88 2.98
C SER A 40 -8.45 10.55 4.26
N VAL A 41 -7.48 10.86 5.11
CA VAL A 41 -7.57 11.91 6.13
C VAL A 41 -6.82 13.13 5.60
N GLU A 42 -7.11 14.31 6.16
CA GLU A 42 -6.31 15.50 5.89
C GLU A 42 -4.99 15.39 6.64
N LYS A 43 -3.87 15.67 5.97
CA LYS A 43 -2.55 15.64 6.61
C LYS A 43 -2.49 16.73 7.69
N ASN A 44 -2.23 16.32 8.92
CA ASN A 44 -2.06 17.21 10.06
C ASN A 44 -0.79 16.80 10.81
N ASP A 45 0.20 17.69 10.90
CA ASP A 45 1.48 17.38 11.55
C ASP A 45 1.38 17.20 13.08
N LYS A 46 0.15 17.28 13.64
CA LYS A 46 -0.19 16.98 15.03
C LYS A 46 -0.95 15.66 15.22
N THR A 47 -1.37 14.95 14.17
CA THR A 47 -1.99 13.63 14.30
C THR A 47 -0.96 12.51 14.20
N THR A 48 -1.23 11.39 14.87
CA THR A 48 -0.43 10.18 14.72
C THR A 48 -1.02 9.29 13.63
N ILE A 49 -0.22 8.36 13.11
CA ILE A 49 -0.70 7.28 12.24
C ILE A 49 -1.85 6.47 12.87
N GLU A 50 -1.91 6.38 14.20
CA GLU A 50 -3.01 5.72 14.91
C GLU A 50 -4.31 6.52 14.82
N ASP A 51 -4.24 7.84 14.94
CA ASP A 51 -5.40 8.74 14.81
C ASP A 51 -5.95 8.77 13.38
N ASP A 52 -5.05 8.79 12.41
CA ASP A 52 -5.37 8.71 10.99
C ASP A 52 -6.09 7.39 10.66
N LEU A 53 -5.57 6.26 11.16
CA LEU A 53 -6.19 4.94 11.00
C LEU A 53 -7.54 4.82 11.72
N LYS A 54 -7.69 5.40 12.93
CA LYS A 54 -8.99 5.53 13.61
C LYS A 54 -9.97 6.37 12.79
N GLY A 55 -9.50 7.43 12.14
CA GLY A 55 -10.28 8.30 11.25
C GLY A 55 -10.77 7.55 10.01
N LEU A 56 -9.87 6.88 9.29
CA LEU A 56 -10.20 6.08 8.11
C LEU A 56 -11.16 4.92 8.45
N ALA A 57 -10.96 4.24 9.58
CA ALA A 57 -11.85 3.15 9.99
C ALA A 57 -13.29 3.58 10.24
N LYS A 58 -13.54 4.83 10.65
CA LYS A 58 -14.90 5.36 10.80
C LYS A 58 -15.60 5.60 9.46
N LYS A 59 -14.84 5.74 8.36
CA LYS A 59 -15.34 6.06 7.01
C LYS A 59 -15.58 4.85 6.11
N THR A 60 -15.27 3.63 6.54
CA THR A 60 -15.27 2.45 5.67
C THR A 60 -15.62 1.13 6.37
N ASN A 61 -15.88 0.07 5.60
CA ASN A 61 -15.94 -1.30 6.09
C ASN A 61 -14.60 -2.01 5.83
N GLN A 62 -13.77 -2.15 6.86
CA GLN A 62 -12.37 -2.58 6.71
C GLN A 62 -12.25 -3.91 5.96
N LYS A 63 -13.13 -4.88 6.23
CA LYS A 63 -13.16 -6.21 5.60
C LYS A 63 -13.42 -6.18 4.09
N LYS A 64 -13.72 -5.02 3.51
CA LYS A 64 -13.90 -4.76 2.08
C LYS A 64 -12.98 -3.65 1.55
N THR A 65 -11.94 -3.27 2.30
CA THR A 65 -11.09 -2.11 1.97
C THR A 65 -9.62 -2.50 1.95
N VAL A 66 -8.94 -2.12 0.87
CA VAL A 66 -7.48 -2.11 0.78
C VAL A 66 -6.97 -0.84 1.46
N PHE A 67 -6.13 -0.97 2.49
CA PHE A 67 -5.47 0.17 3.12
C PHE A 67 -4.06 0.34 2.57
N VAL A 68 -3.71 1.53 2.11
CA VAL A 68 -2.35 1.88 1.69
C VAL A 68 -1.71 2.68 2.82
N ILE A 69 -0.71 2.12 3.48
CA ILE A 69 -0.11 2.65 4.71
C ILE A 69 1.42 2.51 4.57
N HIS A 70 2.14 3.62 4.38
CA HIS A 70 3.56 3.58 4.04
C HIS A 70 4.40 2.77 5.05
N SER A 71 4.19 2.99 6.36
CA SER A 71 4.85 2.19 7.39
C SER A 71 4.29 0.76 7.45
N PRO A 72 5.14 -0.28 7.42
CA PRO A 72 4.73 -1.67 7.57
C PRO A 72 4.32 -2.00 9.01
N PRO A 73 3.59 -3.09 9.26
CA PRO A 73 3.30 -3.58 10.60
C PRO A 73 4.57 -4.00 11.35
N TRP A 74 4.69 -3.59 12.62
CA TRP A 74 5.79 -4.00 13.50
C TRP A 74 5.93 -5.52 13.64
N ASN A 75 7.18 -5.99 13.65
CA ASN A 75 7.59 -7.36 13.95
C ASN A 75 6.96 -8.38 13.00
N THR A 76 7.25 -8.19 11.71
CA THR A 76 6.88 -9.03 10.57
C THR A 76 8.10 -9.21 9.65
N ASN A 77 7.99 -10.06 8.63
CA ASN A 77 9.00 -10.12 7.58
C ASN A 77 9.00 -8.86 6.68
N LEU A 78 8.00 -7.97 6.83
CA LEU A 78 7.79 -6.79 5.98
C LEU A 78 8.43 -5.51 6.53
N ASP A 79 9.03 -5.56 7.72
CA ASP A 79 9.59 -4.38 8.41
C ASP A 79 11.04 -4.53 8.87
N MET A 80 11.76 -5.56 8.40
CA MET A 80 13.19 -5.77 8.69
C MET A 80 14.09 -4.93 7.76
N VAL A 81 15.17 -4.37 8.31
CA VAL A 81 16.20 -3.61 7.55
C VAL A 81 17.63 -3.99 7.94
N TYR A 82 18.59 -3.66 7.08
CA TYR A 82 20.03 -3.86 7.31
C TYR A 82 20.58 -2.91 8.39
N PRO A 83 21.75 -3.24 9.01
CA PRO A 83 22.52 -4.47 8.83
C PRO A 83 21.98 -5.67 9.64
N ASP A 84 21.35 -5.40 10.79
CA ASP A 84 21.11 -6.43 11.82
C ASP A 84 19.77 -7.18 11.68
N GLY A 85 19.00 -6.91 10.62
CA GLY A 85 17.62 -7.40 10.50
C GLY A 85 16.66 -6.71 11.48
N ALA A 86 16.95 -5.48 11.88
CA ALA A 86 16.17 -4.74 12.86
C ALA A 86 14.76 -4.42 12.33
N HIS A 87 13.75 -4.58 13.17
CA HIS A 87 12.37 -4.19 12.85
C HIS A 87 12.18 -2.67 12.99
N ILE A 88 11.56 -2.03 12.00
CA ILE A 88 11.26 -0.58 11.99
C ILE A 88 9.76 -0.25 11.78
N GLY A 89 8.89 -1.26 11.82
CA GLY A 89 7.47 -1.10 11.54
C GLY A 89 6.69 -0.35 12.62
N SER A 90 5.46 0.02 12.31
CA SER A 90 4.58 0.70 13.24
C SER A 90 3.78 -0.30 14.08
N LYS A 91 3.89 -0.18 15.41
CA LYS A 91 3.05 -0.93 16.37
C LYS A 91 1.58 -0.57 16.23
N ALA A 92 1.26 0.71 15.98
CA ALA A 92 -0.10 1.16 15.71
C ALA A 92 -0.69 0.52 14.43
N VAL A 93 0.12 0.32 13.38
CA VAL A 93 -0.30 -0.40 12.16
C VAL A 93 -0.54 -1.88 12.45
N ARG A 94 0.36 -2.51 13.20
CA ARG A 94 0.20 -3.92 13.63
C ARG A 94 -1.09 -4.13 14.42
N GLU A 95 -1.30 -3.35 15.47
CA GLU A 95 -2.52 -3.41 16.30
C GLU A 95 -3.78 -3.08 15.51
N PHE A 96 -3.71 -2.11 14.58
CA PHE A 96 -4.83 -1.78 13.69
C PHE A 96 -5.24 -2.99 12.85
N ILE A 97 -4.27 -3.66 12.22
CA ILE A 97 -4.53 -4.84 11.38
C ILE A 97 -5.11 -5.98 12.22
N GLU A 98 -4.53 -6.29 13.37
CA GLU A 98 -5.02 -7.34 14.28
C GLU A 98 -6.45 -7.06 14.77
N ARG A 99 -6.77 -5.82 15.16
CA ARG A 99 -8.09 -5.45 15.71
C ARG A 99 -9.16 -5.24 14.65
N LYS A 100 -8.81 -4.73 13.46
CA LYS A 100 -9.79 -4.32 12.43
C LYS A 100 -9.90 -5.29 11.26
N GLN A 101 -8.87 -6.11 11.04
CA GLN A 101 -8.84 -7.17 10.03
C GLN A 101 -9.29 -6.66 8.64
N PRO A 102 -8.59 -5.68 8.05
CA PRO A 102 -8.90 -5.18 6.72
C PRO A 102 -8.71 -6.26 5.64
N LEU A 103 -9.29 -6.05 4.46
CA LEU A 103 -9.19 -6.98 3.32
C LEU A 103 -7.72 -7.22 2.91
N LEU A 104 -6.97 -6.13 2.80
CA LEU A 104 -5.58 -6.10 2.35
C LEU A 104 -4.90 -4.85 2.90
N THR A 105 -3.61 -4.93 3.23
CA THR A 105 -2.79 -3.72 3.49
C THR A 105 -1.53 -3.70 2.61
N LEU A 106 -1.20 -2.51 2.11
CA LEU A 106 -0.04 -2.26 1.23
C LEU A 106 0.92 -1.28 1.92
N HIS A 107 2.22 -1.61 1.90
CA HIS A 107 3.27 -0.94 2.67
C HIS A 107 4.52 -0.65 1.83
N GLY A 108 5.47 0.08 2.42
CA GLY A 108 6.83 0.31 1.92
C GLY A 108 7.77 0.55 3.10
N HIS A 109 8.57 1.63 3.05
CA HIS A 109 9.46 2.12 4.12
C HIS A 109 10.66 1.23 4.43
N ALA A 110 10.46 -0.05 4.76
CA ALA A 110 11.51 -1.06 4.83
C ALA A 110 11.66 -1.69 3.44
N HIS A 111 12.49 -1.11 2.58
CA HIS A 111 12.60 -1.56 1.19
C HIS A 111 13.44 -2.85 1.06
N GLU A 112 14.39 -3.00 1.96
CA GLU A 112 15.34 -4.09 2.09
C GLU A 112 14.69 -5.36 2.65
N SER A 113 13.48 -5.26 3.24
CA SER A 113 12.80 -6.36 3.91
C SER A 113 12.59 -7.58 2.99
N PHE A 114 12.30 -7.34 1.70
CA PHE A 114 12.18 -8.41 0.72
C PHE A 114 13.53 -9.09 0.40
N GLU A 115 14.64 -8.34 0.39
CA GLU A 115 15.98 -8.92 0.17
C GLU A 115 16.48 -9.70 1.39
N ILE A 116 16.15 -9.23 2.59
CA ILE A 116 16.50 -9.87 3.87
C ILE A 116 15.71 -11.16 4.09
N THR A 117 14.40 -11.16 3.82
CA THR A 117 13.49 -12.25 4.23
C THR A 117 13.01 -13.14 3.08
N GLY A 118 13.12 -12.67 1.83
CA GLY A 118 12.48 -13.28 0.67
C GLY A 118 10.94 -13.16 0.65
N GLN A 119 10.32 -12.52 1.65
CA GLN A 119 8.87 -12.39 1.79
C GLN A 119 8.40 -11.00 1.39
N PHE A 120 7.50 -10.93 0.41
CA PHE A 120 6.83 -9.69 0.01
C PHE A 120 5.43 -9.55 0.64
N ASN A 121 4.95 -10.57 1.35
CA ASN A 121 3.66 -10.58 2.02
C ASN A 121 3.68 -11.41 3.31
N GLU A 122 2.77 -11.10 4.23
CA GLU A 122 2.55 -11.84 5.48
C GLU A 122 1.07 -11.81 5.87
N VAL A 123 0.56 -12.88 6.50
CA VAL A 123 -0.84 -12.97 6.96
C VAL A 123 -0.95 -12.64 8.44
N ILE A 124 -1.67 -11.56 8.77
CA ILE A 124 -1.92 -11.13 10.16
C ILE A 124 -3.40 -11.40 10.48
N GLY A 125 -3.66 -12.56 11.09
CA GLY A 125 -5.01 -13.07 11.30
C GLY A 125 -5.65 -13.53 9.99
N LYS A 126 -6.50 -12.68 9.40
CA LYS A 126 -7.15 -12.88 8.09
C LYS A 126 -6.72 -11.86 7.04
N THR A 127 -5.99 -10.82 7.44
CA THR A 127 -5.49 -9.78 6.54
C THR A 127 -4.20 -10.24 5.88
N ILE A 128 -4.11 -10.11 4.57
CA ILE A 128 -2.83 -10.19 3.86
C ILE A 128 -2.21 -8.78 3.88
N SER A 129 -1.00 -8.68 4.43
CA SER A 129 -0.17 -7.46 4.41
C SER A 129 0.89 -7.64 3.34
N ILE A 130 1.20 -6.60 2.56
CA ILE A 130 2.15 -6.67 1.44
C ILE A 130 3.14 -5.51 1.55
N ASN A 131 4.43 -5.81 1.42
CA ASN A 131 5.48 -4.85 1.13
C ASN A 131 6.28 -5.42 -0.06
N PRO A 132 6.28 -4.80 -1.26
CA PRO A 132 7.05 -5.29 -2.40
C PRO A 132 8.57 -5.21 -2.16
N GLY A 133 9.02 -4.37 -1.22
CA GLY A 133 10.41 -3.98 -1.09
C GLY A 133 10.91 -3.17 -2.29
N SER A 134 12.22 -2.98 -2.39
CA SER A 134 12.90 -2.38 -3.55
C SER A 134 14.37 -2.80 -3.55
N GLU A 135 14.90 -3.17 -4.71
CA GLU A 135 16.34 -3.46 -4.87
C GLU A 135 17.02 -2.25 -5.51
N TYR A 136 17.10 -1.15 -4.74
CA TYR A 136 17.55 0.16 -5.24
C TYR A 136 18.97 0.10 -5.84
N ASP A 137 19.90 -0.58 -5.17
CA ASP A 137 21.29 -0.74 -5.62
C ASP A 137 21.45 -1.59 -6.88
N LYS A 138 20.35 -2.15 -7.42
CA LYS A 138 20.33 -3.01 -8.60
C LYS A 138 19.46 -2.45 -9.74
N ASP A 139 19.01 -1.19 -9.63
CA ASP A 139 18.08 -0.52 -10.55
C ASP A 139 16.80 -1.34 -10.85
N LYS A 140 16.31 -2.11 -9.86
CA LYS A 140 15.15 -3.02 -10.02
C LYS A 140 13.95 -2.56 -9.22
N LEU A 141 12.85 -2.32 -9.94
CA LEU A 141 11.55 -2.01 -9.36
C LEU A 141 10.81 -3.30 -9.03
N ASN A 142 10.50 -3.48 -7.74
CA ASN A 142 9.64 -4.56 -7.26
C ASN A 142 8.17 -4.08 -7.29
N ALA A 143 7.27 -4.91 -7.82
CA ALA A 143 5.84 -4.60 -7.90
C ALA A 143 4.99 -5.85 -7.65
N VAL A 144 3.78 -5.66 -7.11
CA VAL A 144 2.86 -6.76 -6.80
C VAL A 144 1.55 -6.60 -7.56
N ILE A 145 1.13 -7.67 -8.25
CA ILE A 145 -0.13 -7.75 -9.02
C ILE A 145 -1.07 -8.73 -8.32
N PHE A 146 -2.30 -8.30 -8.06
CA PHE A 146 -3.33 -9.11 -7.41
C PHE A 146 -4.73 -8.78 -7.96
N ASP A 147 -5.66 -9.73 -7.77
CA ASP A 147 -7.09 -9.52 -7.97
C ASP A 147 -7.75 -9.31 -6.61
N VAL A 148 -8.43 -8.18 -6.40
CA VAL A 148 -9.14 -7.87 -5.15
C VAL A 148 -10.29 -8.84 -4.83
N TYR A 149 -10.82 -9.54 -5.84
CA TYR A 149 -11.84 -10.58 -5.67
C TYR A 149 -11.22 -11.98 -5.50
N ASN A 150 -9.92 -12.14 -5.80
CA ASN A 150 -9.20 -13.42 -5.66
C ASN A 150 -7.75 -13.23 -5.20
N LEU A 151 -7.59 -12.89 -3.92
CA LEU A 151 -6.29 -12.72 -3.25
C LEU A 151 -5.49 -14.03 -3.08
N LYS A 152 -5.89 -15.15 -3.70
CA LYS A 152 -5.09 -16.39 -3.74
C LYS A 152 -3.95 -16.34 -4.75
N HIS A 153 -4.01 -15.42 -5.72
CA HIS A 153 -3.04 -15.34 -6.83
C HIS A 153 -2.34 -13.98 -6.87
N ILE A 154 -1.72 -13.64 -5.75
CA ILE A 154 -0.85 -12.46 -5.63
C ILE A 154 0.51 -12.81 -6.24
N ARG A 155 0.97 -12.01 -7.21
CA ARG A 155 2.25 -12.21 -7.90
C ARG A 155 3.20 -11.07 -7.58
N HIS A 156 4.35 -11.38 -7.04
CA HIS A 156 5.48 -10.46 -6.99
C HIS A 156 6.24 -10.52 -8.32
N ILE A 157 6.50 -9.36 -8.93
CA ILE A 157 7.24 -9.21 -10.17
C ILE A 157 8.40 -8.25 -9.99
N LYS A 158 9.53 -8.58 -10.62
CA LYS A 158 10.66 -7.66 -10.77
C LYS A 158 10.56 -7.01 -12.14
N VAL A 159 10.71 -5.69 -12.17
CA VAL A 159 10.74 -4.87 -13.37
C VAL A 159 12.16 -4.37 -13.53
N GLU A 160 12.76 -4.69 -14.65
CA GLU A 160 14.04 -4.14 -15.09
C GLU A 160 13.78 -2.86 -15.90
N GLY A 161 14.62 -1.84 -15.70
CA GLY A 161 14.51 -0.52 -16.33
C GLY A 161 15.29 -0.38 -17.63
#